data_AF-A0A7X3A708-F1
#
_entry.id   AF-A0A7X3A708-F1
#
_cell.length_a   1.000
_cell.length_b   1.000
_cell.length_c   1.000
_cell.angle_alpha   90.00
_cell.angle_beta   90.00
_cell.angle_gamma   90.00
#
_symmetry.space_group_name_H-M   'P 1'
#
loop_
_entity.id
_entity.type
_entity.pdbx_description
1 polymer ?
#
loop_
_entity_poly.entity_id
_entity_poly.type
_entity_poly.pdbx_seq_one_letter_code
_entity_poly.pdbx_strand_id
1 'polypeptide(L)'
;MINRERWLPGGDKYEDLKYDERRAFYERVEAEQEDILAALKTQVSCWTENTMENGDEPLISDFLNEYPEWDHEQLHGFITKERDRIESLILRDRQNMAASS
;
A
#
# COMPACT_ATOMS: atom_id res chain seq x y z
N MET A 1 -50.97 -6.38 -34.23
CA MET A 1 -50.50 -5.73 -32.98
C MET A 1 -49.48 -6.65 -32.35
N ILE A 2 -48.19 -6.35 -32.52
CA ILE A 2 -47.11 -7.18 -31.98
C ILE A 2 -46.93 -6.78 -30.51
N ASN A 3 -47.21 -7.74 -29.63
CA ASN A 3 -47.06 -7.64 -28.18
C ASN A 3 -45.56 -7.44 -27.89
N ARG A 4 -45.19 -6.31 -27.29
CA ARG A 4 -43.80 -5.99 -26.96
C ARG A 4 -43.33 -6.95 -25.87
N GLU A 5 -42.35 -7.78 -26.20
CA GLU A 5 -41.59 -8.55 -25.24
C GLU A 5 -40.98 -7.58 -24.20
N ARG A 6 -41.44 -7.72 -22.96
CA ARG A 6 -40.98 -6.97 -21.81
C ARG A 6 -39.61 -7.52 -21.43
N TRP A 7 -38.55 -6.91 -21.95
CA TRP A 7 -37.21 -7.05 -21.37
C TRP A 7 -37.30 -6.74 -19.88
N LEU A 8 -37.05 -7.76 -19.05
CA LEU A 8 -36.79 -7.60 -17.63
C LEU A 8 -35.33 -7.12 -17.53
N PRO A 9 -35.03 -5.89 -17.09
CA PRO A 9 -33.70 -5.63 -16.58
C PRO A 9 -33.65 -6.33 -15.22
N GLY A 10 -33.19 -7.58 -15.24
CA GLY A 10 -32.47 -8.16 -14.11
C GLY A 10 -31.16 -7.40 -13.92
N GLY A 11 -31.27 -6.11 -13.55
CA GLY A 11 -30.19 -5.29 -13.04
C GLY A 11 -29.86 -5.80 -11.65
N ASP A 12 -29.08 -6.86 -11.67
CA ASP A 12 -28.22 -7.41 -10.65
C ASP A 12 -28.37 -6.87 -9.21
N LYS A 13 -29.40 -7.37 -8.51
CA LYS A 13 -29.48 -7.24 -7.05
C LYS A 13 -28.24 -7.83 -6.34
N TYR A 14 -27.44 -8.63 -7.05
CA TYR A 14 -26.18 -9.19 -6.60
C TYR A 14 -24.96 -8.29 -6.87
N GLU A 15 -25.05 -7.29 -7.75
CA GLU A 15 -23.99 -6.28 -7.89
C GLU A 15 -24.05 -5.27 -6.73
N ASP A 16 -25.25 -4.86 -6.34
CA ASP A 16 -25.44 -3.95 -5.18
C ASP A 16 -24.98 -4.60 -3.86
N LEU A 17 -25.30 -5.89 -3.65
CA LEU A 17 -24.84 -6.65 -2.47
C LEU A 17 -23.31 -6.76 -2.39
N LYS A 18 -22.63 -6.98 -3.53
CA LYS A 18 -21.16 -7.00 -3.58
C LYS A 18 -20.53 -5.64 -3.31
N TYR A 19 -21.24 -4.56 -3.61
CA TYR A 19 -20.76 -3.20 -3.39
C TYR A 19 -20.88 -2.80 -1.92
N ASP A 20 -21.99 -3.14 -1.27
CA ASP A 20 -22.21 -2.88 0.17
C ASP A 20 -21.30 -3.73 1.07
N GLU A 21 -21.07 -5.00 0.74
CA GLU A 21 -20.12 -5.85 1.50
C GLU A 21 -18.67 -5.38 1.37
N ARG A 22 -18.26 -4.91 0.18
CA ARG A 22 -16.94 -4.28 0.00
C ARG A 22 -16.83 -2.98 0.77
N ARG A 23 -17.87 -2.14 0.75
CA ARG A 23 -17.90 -0.87 1.48
C ARG A 23 -17.80 -1.07 3.00
N ALA A 24 -18.51 -2.06 3.56
CA ALA A 24 -18.44 -2.39 4.98
C ALA A 24 -17.07 -2.97 5.39
N PHE A 25 -16.38 -3.68 4.49
CA PHE A 25 -14.98 -4.05 4.68
C PHE A 25 -14.07 -2.83 4.64
N TYR A 26 -14.24 -1.92 3.67
CA TYR A 26 -13.47 -0.67 3.58
C TYR A 26 -13.71 0.27 4.75
N GLU A 27 -14.91 0.39 5.30
CA GLU A 27 -15.21 1.26 6.46
C GLU A 27 -14.68 0.68 7.78
N ARG A 28 -14.65 -0.67 7.93
CA ARG A 28 -13.99 -1.32 9.08
C ARG A 28 -12.47 -1.33 8.95
N VAL A 29 -11.98 -1.46 7.73
CA VAL A 29 -10.56 -1.31 7.42
C VAL A 29 -10.16 0.15 7.64
N GLU A 30 -10.89 1.17 7.19
CA GLU A 30 -10.60 2.60 7.46
C GLU A 30 -10.39 2.92 8.95
N ALA A 31 -11.12 2.24 9.85
CA ALA A 31 -11.00 2.44 11.30
C ALA A 31 -9.71 1.85 11.92
N GLU A 32 -9.11 0.82 11.32
CA GLU A 32 -7.86 0.18 11.80
C GLU A 32 -6.68 0.35 10.82
N GLN A 33 -6.95 0.86 9.62
CA GLN A 33 -6.03 1.02 8.50
C GLN A 33 -5.03 2.13 8.77
N GLU A 34 -5.42 3.18 9.48
CA GLU A 34 -4.47 4.22 9.87
C GLU A 34 -3.37 3.66 10.80
N ASP A 35 -3.74 2.83 11.77
CA ASP A 35 -2.79 2.21 12.70
C ASP A 35 -1.91 1.16 12.01
N ILE A 36 -2.51 0.33 11.14
CA ILE A 36 -1.77 -0.66 10.34
C ILE A 36 -0.81 0.03 9.37
N LEU A 37 -1.26 1.08 8.67
CA LEU A 37 -0.41 1.85 7.76
C LEU A 37 0.66 2.63 8.51
N ALA A 38 0.37 3.13 9.72
CA ALA A 38 1.36 3.78 10.58
C ALA A 38 2.45 2.79 11.02
N ALA A 39 2.06 1.59 11.47
CA ALA A 39 2.99 0.53 11.83
C ALA A 39 3.85 0.10 10.63
N LEU A 40 3.21 -0.13 9.47
CA LEU A 40 3.89 -0.46 8.23
C LEU A 40 4.87 0.65 7.81
N LYS A 41 4.46 1.91 7.92
CA LYS A 41 5.31 3.06 7.60
C LYS A 41 6.57 3.08 8.45
N THR A 42 6.42 2.90 9.76
CA THR A 42 7.55 2.83 10.69
C THR A 42 8.47 1.66 10.35
N GLN A 43 7.89 0.47 10.11
CA GLN A 43 8.66 -0.72 9.78
C GLN A 43 9.48 -0.55 8.49
N VAL A 44 8.84 -0.07 7.40
CA VAL A 44 9.52 0.18 6.12
C VAL A 44 10.60 1.24 6.28
N SER A 45 10.35 2.29 7.06
CA SER A 45 11.33 3.36 7.28
C SER A 45 12.59 2.85 7.98
N CYS A 46 12.42 2.18 9.13
CA CYS A 46 13.54 1.65 9.89
C CYS A 46 14.32 0.60 9.10
N TRP A 47 13.63 -0.29 8.39
CA TRP A 47 14.28 -1.29 7.55
C TRP A 47 15.09 -0.65 6.40
N THR A 48 14.51 0.34 5.71
CA THR A 48 15.18 1.04 4.60
C THR A 48 16.43 1.78 5.09
N GLU A 49 16.32 2.50 6.22
CA GLU A 49 17.45 3.18 6.88
C GLU A 49 18.57 2.19 7.19
N ASN A 50 18.27 1.11 7.92
CA ASN A 50 19.25 0.10 8.31
C ASN A 50 19.94 -0.55 7.10
N THR A 51 19.18 -0.87 6.06
CA THR A 51 19.70 -1.50 4.83
C THR A 51 20.70 -0.57 4.14
N MET A 52 20.36 0.72 4.01
CA MET A 52 21.24 1.71 3.39
C MET A 52 22.44 2.11 4.26
N GLU A 53 22.34 1.99 5.59
CA GLU A 53 23.47 2.17 6.51
C GLU A 53 24.47 1.01 6.43
N ASN A 54 23.98 -0.20 6.20
CA ASN A 54 24.82 -1.38 5.93
C ASN A 54 25.48 -1.32 4.54
N GLY A 55 25.05 -0.40 3.68
CA GLY A 55 25.58 -0.22 2.32
C GLY A 55 24.88 -1.07 1.26
N ASP A 56 23.75 -1.67 1.60
CA ASP A 56 22.94 -2.49 0.70
C ASP A 56 21.83 -1.66 0.01
N GLU A 57 21.26 -2.21 -1.06
CA GLU A 57 20.14 -1.61 -1.78
C GLU A 57 18.80 -2.10 -1.18
N PRO A 58 17.88 -1.20 -0.78
CA PRO A 58 16.61 -1.58 -0.16
C PRO A 58 15.58 -2.08 -1.18
N LEU A 59 15.70 -3.34 -1.61
CA LEU A 59 14.77 -3.97 -2.54
C LEU A 59 13.47 -4.39 -1.83
N ILE A 60 12.32 -4.10 -2.43
CA ILE A 60 11.00 -4.50 -1.88
C ILE A 60 10.90 -6.02 -1.72
N SER A 61 11.50 -6.79 -2.63
CA SER A 61 11.52 -8.26 -2.52
C SER A 61 12.17 -8.71 -1.22
N ASP A 62 13.22 -8.02 -0.78
CA ASP A 62 13.96 -8.40 0.43
C ASP A 62 13.16 -8.00 1.67
N PHE A 63 12.51 -6.84 1.66
CA PHE A 63 11.56 -6.45 2.69
C PHE A 63 10.42 -7.47 2.84
N LEU A 64 9.80 -7.89 1.73
CA LEU A 64 8.68 -8.85 1.76
C LEU A 64 9.14 -10.27 2.15
N ASN A 65 10.38 -10.64 1.83
CA ASN A 65 10.97 -11.90 2.30
C ASN A 65 11.22 -11.89 3.82
N GLU A 66 11.62 -10.74 4.37
CA GLU A 66 11.88 -10.56 5.81
C GLU A 66 10.58 -10.40 6.61
N TYR A 67 9.60 -9.71 6.05
CA TYR A 67 8.30 -9.41 6.68
C TYR A 67 7.13 -9.89 5.81
N PRO A 68 6.90 -11.22 5.71
CA PRO A 68 5.85 -11.80 4.87
C PRO A 68 4.44 -11.40 5.31
N GLU A 69 4.24 -10.95 6.55
CA GLU A 69 2.97 -10.40 7.03
C GLU A 69 2.52 -9.13 6.30
N TRP A 70 3.45 -8.44 5.61
CA TRP A 70 3.16 -7.27 4.80
C TRP A 70 3.04 -7.59 3.30
N ASP A 71 3.17 -8.86 2.90
CA ASP A 71 3.03 -9.30 1.50
C ASP A 71 1.57 -9.38 1.06
N HIS A 72 1.00 -8.19 0.91
CA HIS A 72 -0.32 -7.97 0.39
C HIS A 72 -0.24 -6.99 -0.77
N GLU A 73 -0.76 -7.38 -1.94
CA GLU A 73 -0.72 -6.58 -3.17
C GLU A 73 -1.23 -5.13 -2.96
N GLN A 74 -2.24 -4.96 -2.09
CA GLN A 74 -2.82 -3.67 -1.73
C GLN A 74 -1.83 -2.75 -0.97
N LEU A 75 -0.85 -3.32 -0.27
CA LEU A 75 0.16 -2.59 0.52
C LEU A 75 1.44 -2.31 -0.27
N HIS A 76 1.71 -3.06 -1.35
CA HIS A 76 2.95 -2.92 -2.14
C HIS A 76 3.18 -1.49 -2.64
N GLY A 77 2.12 -0.81 -3.09
CA GLY A 77 2.21 0.60 -3.52
C GLY A 77 2.59 1.55 -2.39
N PHE A 78 2.13 1.28 -1.16
CA PHE A 78 2.49 2.06 0.03
C PHE A 78 3.95 1.81 0.44
N ILE A 79 4.36 0.54 0.49
CA ILE A 79 5.72 0.11 0.82
C ILE A 79 6.73 0.73 -0.13
N THR A 80 6.47 0.63 -1.44
CA THR A 80 7.31 1.21 -2.50
C THR A 80 7.51 2.71 -2.28
N LYS A 81 6.40 3.44 -2.06
CA LYS A 81 6.40 4.89 -1.89
C LYS A 81 7.14 5.33 -0.64
N GLU A 82 6.99 4.59 0.46
CA GLU A 82 7.64 4.92 1.71
C GLU A 82 9.15 4.63 1.66
N ARG A 83 9.56 3.49 1.09
CA ARG A 83 10.97 3.20 0.81
C ARG A 83 11.61 4.31 -0.03
N ASP A 84 11.00 4.67 -1.17
CA ASP A 84 11.52 5.73 -2.05
C ASP A 84 11.67 7.08 -1.34
N ARG A 85 10.72 7.40 -0.47
CA ARG A 85 10.74 8.62 0.33
C ARG A 85 11.96 8.64 1.25
N ILE A 86 12.20 7.55 1.98
CA ILE A 86 13.31 7.44 2.93
C ILE A 86 14.66 7.43 2.22
N GLU A 87 14.79 6.65 1.14
CA GLU A 87 15.99 6.62 0.31
C GLU A 87 16.33 8.03 -0.21
N SER A 88 15.34 8.75 -0.72
CA SER A 88 15.52 10.13 -1.20
C SER A 88 15.98 11.09 -0.10
N LEU A 89 15.50 10.92 1.14
CA LEU A 89 15.93 11.75 2.28
C LEU A 89 17.39 11.49 2.65
N ILE A 90 17.76 10.22 2.79
CA ILE A 90 19.13 9.81 3.13
C ILE A 90 20.13 10.30 2.08
N LEU A 91 19.80 10.13 0.79
CA LEU A 91 20.67 10.57 -0.30
C LEU A 91 20.86 12.10 -0.33
N ARG A 92 19.80 12.87 -0.07
CA ARG A 92 19.89 14.34 0.03
C ARG A 92 20.76 14.79 1.19
N ASP A 93 20.61 14.15 2.35
CA ASP A 93 21.39 14.50 3.54
C ASP A 93 22.87 14.21 3.33
N ARG A 94 23.22 13.07 2.71
CA ARG A 94 24.60 12.75 2.33
C ARG A 94 25.20 13.80 1.38
N GLN A 95 24.42 14.30 0.41
CA GLN A 95 24.86 15.36 -0.50
C GLN A 95 25.09 16.69 0.25
N ASN A 96 24.20 17.05 1.16
CA ASN A 96 24.31 18.28 1.95
C ASN A 96 25.55 18.26 2.87
N MET A 97 25.87 17.10 3.47
CA MET A 97 27.06 16.94 4.30
C MET A 97 28.35 17.02 3.47
N ALA A 98 28.37 16.40 2.29
CA ALA A 98 29.50 16.46 1.38
C ALA A 98 29.76 17.87 0.83
N ALA A 99 28.71 18.66 0.58
CA ALA A 99 28.83 20.05 0.12
C ALA A 99 29.28 21.04 1.22
N SER A 100 29.17 20.65 2.49
CA SER A 100 29.52 21.48 3.66
C SER A 100 30.91 21.19 4.22
N SER A 101 31.64 20.24 3.64
CA SER A 101 32.99 19.80 4.05
C SER A 101 34.06 20.34 3.11
#